data_AF-A0A831WVH1-F1
#
_entry.id   AF-A0A831WVH1-F1
#
_cell.length_a   1.000
_cell.length_b   1.000
_cell.length_c   1.000
_cell.angle_alpha   90.00
_cell.angle_beta   90.00
_cell.angle_gamma   90.00
#
_symmetry.space_group_name_H-M   'P 1'
#
loop_
_entity.id
_entity.type
_entity.pdbx_description
1 polymer ?
#
loop_
_entity_poly.entity_id
_entity_poly.type
_entity_poly.pdbx_seq_one_letter_code
_entity_poly.pdbx_strand_id
1 'polypeptide(L)' 'MPGAELIGPAELDEIRELFSGDKVNLYRYDPGNHKTRELESLFASAMGVRFAHAVSSGTAAIHCALAAAGV' A
#
# COMPACT_ATOMS: atom_id res chain seq x y z
N MET A 1 -9.30 -10.42 16.02
CA MET A 1 -9.76 -11.05 14.77
C MET A 1 -8.71 -10.76 13.70
N PRO A 2 -8.17 -11.78 13.00
CA PRO A 2 -7.31 -11.57 11.85
C PRO A 2 -8.02 -10.75 10.77
N GLY A 3 -7.29 -9.88 10.07
CA GLY A 3 -7.89 -9.05 9.01
C GLY A 3 -8.54 -9.86 7.88
N ALA A 4 -8.05 -11.07 7.61
CA ALA A 4 -8.61 -11.97 6.61
C ALA A 4 -10.06 -12.39 6.90
N GLU A 5 -10.47 -12.42 8.18
CA GLU A 5 -11.85 -12.74 8.58
C GLU A 5 -12.81 -11.56 8.39
N LEU A 6 -12.28 -10.36 8.11
CA LEU A 6 -13.05 -9.13 7.89
C LEU A 6 -13.19 -8.76 6.40
N ILE A 7 -12.50 -9.48 5.50
CA ILE A 7 -12.54 -9.20 4.06
C ILE A 7 -13.98 -9.33 3.54
N GLY A 8 -14.46 -8.29 2.85
CA GLY A 8 -15.82 -8.22 2.37
C GLY A 8 -16.01 -7.26 1.18
N PRO A 9 -17.21 -6.66 1.05
CA PRO A 9 -17.53 -5.79 -0.08
C PRO A 9 -16.61 -4.58 -0.21
N ALA A 10 -16.16 -4.01 0.92
CA ALA A 10 -15.28 -2.85 0.93
C ALA A 10 -13.95 -3.12 0.22
N GLU A 11 -13.29 -4.23 0.53
CA GLU A 11 -12.04 -4.63 -0.15
C GLU A 11 -12.26 -4.88 -1.65
N LEU A 12 -13.41 -5.44 -2.03
CA LEU A 12 -13.73 -5.68 -3.45
C LEU A 12 -13.97 -4.38 -4.20
N ASP A 13 -14.63 -3.40 -3.58
CA ASP A 13 -14.90 -2.11 -4.20
C ASP A 13 -13.61 -1.31 -4.43
N GLU A 14 -12.66 -1.36 -3.50
CA GLU A 14 -11.31 -0.78 -3.66
C GLU A 14 -10.55 -1.41 -4.84
N ILE A 15 -10.64 -2.73 -4.99
CA ILE A 15 -10.05 -3.43 -6.15
C ILE A 15 -10.76 -2.99 -7.43
N ARG A 16 -12.09 -2.95 -7.45
CA ARG A 16 -12.87 -2.56 -8.64
C ARG A 16 -12.59 -1.13 -9.08
N GLU A 17 -12.45 -0.21 -8.14
CA GLU A 17 -12.10 1.18 -8.43
C GLU A 17 -10.75 1.28 -9.14
N LEU A 18 -9.75 0.50 -8.70
CA LEU A 18 -8.47 0.43 -9.40
C LEU A 18 -8.63 -0.03 -10.87
N PHE A 19 -9.58 -0.93 -11.13
CA PHE A 19 -9.86 -1.49 -12.45
C PHE A 19 -10.96 -0.78 -13.25
N SER A 20 -11.53 0.32 -12.75
CA SER A 20 -12.63 1.00 -13.45
C SER A 20 -12.18 1.92 -14.59
N GLY A 21 -10.88 2.22 -14.71
CA GLY A 21 -10.32 3.04 -15.79
C GLY A 21 -9.99 2.25 -17.06
N ASP A 22 -9.86 2.95 -18.20
CA ASP A 22 -9.59 2.34 -19.52
C ASP A 22 -8.28 1.52 -19.59
N LYS A 23 -7.27 1.89 -18.77
CA LYS A 23 -6.02 1.15 -18.60
C LYS A 23 -5.54 1.26 -17.15
N VAL A 24 -5.12 0.13 -16.58
CA VAL A 24 -4.58 0.06 -15.22
C VAL A 24 -3.07 -0.12 -15.27
N ASN A 25 -2.35 0.70 -14.52
CA ASN A 25 -0.94 0.51 -14.27
C ASN A 25 -0.73 0.07 -12.82
N LEU A 26 -0.04 -1.05 -12.61
CA LEU A 26 0.24 -1.59 -11.29
C LEU A 26 1.65 -1.22 -10.80
N TYR A 27 2.43 -0.49 -11.60
CA TYR A 27 3.70 0.06 -11.16
C TYR A 27 3.46 1.23 -10.21
N ARG A 28 4.15 1.19 -9.07
CA ARG A 28 3.94 2.08 -7.94
C ARG A 28 4.11 3.57 -8.26
N TYR A 29 5.04 3.92 -9.15
CA TYR A 29 5.41 5.31 -9.44
C TYR A 29 4.89 5.80 -10.79
N ASP A 30 4.05 4.99 -11.45
CA ASP A 30 3.51 5.34 -12.75
C ASP A 30 2.23 6.17 -12.58
N PRO A 31 2.01 7.20 -13.42
CA PRO A 31 0.75 7.93 -13.46
C PRO A 31 -0.48 7.01 -13.50
N GLY A 32 -1.43 7.26 -12.60
CA GLY A 32 -2.69 6.51 -12.51
C GLY A 32 -2.75 5.47 -11.38
N ASN A 33 -1.61 5.07 -10.79
CA ASN A 33 -1.59 4.20 -9.61
C ASN A 33 -1.50 5.01 -8.31
N HIS A 34 -2.65 5.27 -7.67
CA HIS A 34 -2.73 6.10 -6.47
C HIS A 34 -2.93 5.30 -5.17
N LYS A 35 -3.45 4.06 -5.24
CA LYS A 35 -3.83 3.27 -4.06
C LYS A 35 -2.66 3.01 -3.10
N THR A 36 -1.44 2.80 -3.61
CA THR A 36 -0.26 2.65 -2.74
C THR A 36 0.05 3.94 -1.99
N ARG A 37 -0.05 5.10 -2.65
CA ARG A 37 0.23 6.41 -2.05
C ARG A 37 -0.83 6.77 -1.00
N GLU A 38 -2.09 6.45 -1.27
CA GLU A 38 -3.19 6.60 -0.34
C GLU A 38 -2.98 5.76 0.92
N LEU A 39 -2.66 4.46 0.76
CA LEU A 39 -2.34 3.57 1.87
C LEU A 39 -1.20 4.14 2.74
N GLU A 40 -0.11 4.62 2.14
CA GLU A 40 1.00 5.22 2.87
C GLU A 40 0.59 6.46 3.66
N SER A 41 -0.23 7.32 3.08
CA SER A 41 -0.73 8.54 3.74
C SER A 41 -1.63 8.20 4.93
N LEU A 42 -2.60 7.30 4.73
CA LEU A 42 -3.52 6.85 5.78
C LEU A 42 -2.78 6.13 6.91
N PHE A 43 -1.84 5.25 6.56
CA PHE A 43 -1.05 4.52 7.55
C PHE A 43 -0.14 5.44 8.36
N ALA A 44 0.52 6.40 7.71
CA ALA A 44 1.35 7.39 8.41
C ALA A 44 0.53 8.22 9.40
N SER A 45 -0.66 8.65 8.99
CA SER A 45 -1.62 9.36 9.84
C SER A 45 -2.08 8.51 11.03
N ALA A 46 -2.52 7.28 10.78
CA ALA A 46 -3.00 6.37 11.82
C ALA A 46 -1.92 6.02 12.86
N MET A 47 -0.67 5.95 12.43
CA MET A 47 0.47 5.62 13.30
C MET A 47 1.13 6.86 13.95
N GLY A 48 0.73 8.08 13.58
CA GLY A 48 1.35 9.32 14.08
C GLY A 48 2.81 9.51 13.65
N VAL A 49 3.19 9.01 12.47
CA VAL A 49 4.55 9.12 11.91
C VAL A 49 4.59 10.05 10.71
N ARG A 50 5.77 10.61 10.42
CA ARG A 50 5.94 11.54 9.29
C ARG A 50 5.85 10.87 7.93
N PHE A 51 6.32 9.63 7.83
CA PHE A 51 6.39 8.88 6.56
C PHE A 51 6.09 7.40 6.80
N ALA A 52 5.43 6.77 5.83
CA ALA A 52 5.27 5.33 5.72
C ALA A 52 5.64 4.90 4.29
N HIS A 53 6.20 3.70 4.14
CA HIS A 53 6.64 3.18 2.86
C HIS A 53 6.14 1.73 2.67
N ALA A 54 5.16 1.55 1.80
CA ALA A 54 4.61 0.25 1.47
C ALA A 54 5.55 -0.52 0.54
N VAL A 55 5.75 -1.81 0.83
CA VAL A 55 6.62 -2.71 0.08
C VAL A 55 5.92 -4.07 -0.11
N SER A 56 6.53 -4.97 -0.88
CA SER A 56 5.90 -6.22 -1.31
C SER A 56 5.66 -7.24 -0.18
N SER A 57 6.40 -7.16 0.93
CA SER A 57 6.23 -8.07 2.08
C SER A 57 6.90 -7.53 3.35
N GLY A 58 6.65 -8.17 4.49
CA GLY A 58 7.34 -7.87 5.75
C GLY A 58 8.85 -8.13 5.68
N THR A 59 9.29 -9.20 5.00
CA THR A 59 10.73 -9.46 4.79
C THR A 59 11.38 -8.36 3.95
N ALA A 60 10.71 -7.93 2.88
CA ALA A 60 11.18 -6.79 2.09
C ALA A 60 11.26 -5.51 2.93
N ALA A 61 10.31 -5.29 3.85
CA ALA A 61 10.32 -4.12 4.72
C ALA A 61 11.57 -4.09 5.61
N ILE A 62 11.96 -5.23 6.18
CA ILE A 62 13.18 -5.35 6.98
C ILE A 62 14.42 -5.11 6.13
N HIS A 63 14.52 -5.76 4.96
CA HIS A 63 15.67 -5.58 4.06
C HIS A 63 15.83 -4.12 3.61
N CYS A 64 14.72 -3.47 3.20
CA CYS A 64 14.73 -2.07 2.81
C CYS A 64 15.12 -1.16 3.98
N ALA A 65 14.61 -1.42 5.19
CA ALA A 65 14.93 -0.63 6.36
C ALA A 65 16.41 -0.71 6.75
N LEU A 66 16.99 -1.91 6.75
CA LEU A 66 18.40 -2.13 7.04
C LEU A 66 19.29 -1.47 5.99
N ALA A 67 19.02 -1.70 4.70
CA ALA A 67 19.78 -1.09 3.62
C ALA A 67 19.70 0.45 3.66
N ALA A 68 18.52 1.02 3.95
CA ALA A 68 18.35 2.47 4.09
C ALA A 68 19.06 3.04 5.34
N ALA A 69 19.25 2.23 6.38
CA ALA A 69 20.01 2.58 7.57
C ALA A 69 21.52 2.37 7.42
N GLY A 70 21.99 1.86 6.28
CA GLY A 70 23.41 1.61 6.01
C GLY A 70 23.96 0.33 6.64
N VAL A 71 23.08 -0.65 6.92
CA VAL A 71 23.43 -1.98 7.44
C VAL A 71 23.56 -2.98 6.31
#